data_AF-A0A4Y2PMU3-F1
#
_entry.id   AF-A0A4Y2PMU3-F1
#
_cell.length_a   1.000
_cell.length_b   1.000
_cell.length_c   1.000
_cell.angle_alpha   90.00
_cell.angle_beta   90.00
_cell.angle_gamma   90.00
#
_symmetry.space_group_name_H-M   'P 1'
#
loop_
_entity.id
_entity.type
_entity.pdbx_description
1 polymer ?
#
loop_
_entity_poly.entity_id
_entity_poly.type
_entity_poly.pdbx_seq_one_letter_code
_entity_poly.pdbx_strand_id
1 'polypeptide(L)'
;DAYVKTEGSRLHFLRQNQKDLRIELYRGLLDALECRAHNENIRTGKLIILPSSFQGSPRHMQQNYQDAMAMVRKFGKPDLFLTFTCNPSWSEILNSMEGVQRPEDRPDIIVRVFNMKLKELLEDICKHGIFGTVLAYIYVIEFQKRGLPHAHILLTLDSESKIRTKDDIDKFVSAELPDPCTDLRLFQIVTKCMVHGPCGTININSPCMRDGQCCKSFPKQFKDDTEENVNGYPIYRRRATEPVQQQPIVYQDGQEAQAIERAALRKTTLTSWFELNKNDPSARNISYSDIPQYYVFDKSTTNWKKRQRGGKNVIGRLPVVSILDSERYYLRMLLLRKSGAISFDDILTVNGLRCITFQQACQEYGLLRGDQQWHDALNEAAQFQSPRQLRMLFAMICGFGEVEDVPDLWVQHQVSLCEDFVHRYSEQTGPHYALADIEELLTSYN
;
A
#
# COMPACT_ATOMS: atom_id res chain seq x y z
N ASP A 1 25.28 -25.14 8.31
CA ASP A 1 26.60 -25.59 8.82
C ASP A 1 27.54 -26.08 7.69
N ALA A 2 27.14 -27.05 6.85
CA ALA A 2 27.97 -27.57 5.76
C ALA A 2 28.44 -26.50 4.73
N TYR A 3 27.54 -25.61 4.28
CA TYR A 3 27.92 -24.51 3.35
C TYR A 3 28.98 -23.59 3.93
N VAL A 4 28.85 -23.20 5.20
CA VAL A 4 29.82 -22.33 5.90
C VAL A 4 31.16 -23.04 6.06
N LYS A 5 31.17 -24.34 6.31
CA LYS A 5 32.39 -25.16 6.33
C LYS A 5 33.06 -25.23 4.96
N THR A 6 32.30 -25.42 3.88
CA THR A 6 32.83 -25.46 2.51
C THR A 6 33.39 -24.10 2.06
N GLU A 7 32.67 -23.01 2.31
CA GLU A 7 33.15 -21.65 2.02
C GLU A 7 34.34 -21.28 2.92
N GLY A 8 34.35 -21.73 4.18
CA GLY A 8 35.51 -21.61 5.07
C GLY A 8 36.76 -22.33 4.53
N SER A 9 36.60 -23.56 4.03
CA SER A 9 37.68 -24.31 3.37
C SER A 9 38.16 -23.64 2.08
N ARG A 10 37.24 -23.07 1.29
CA ARG A 10 37.57 -22.30 0.07
C ARG A 10 38.35 -21.04 0.39
N LEU A 11 37.94 -20.28 1.43
CA LEU A 11 38.70 -19.13 1.94
C LEU A 11 40.06 -19.54 2.49
N HIS A 12 40.15 -20.67 3.16
CA HIS A 12 41.42 -21.23 3.63
C HIS A 12 42.35 -21.56 2.47
N PHE A 13 41.85 -22.23 1.43
CA PHE A 13 42.61 -22.50 0.22
C PHE A 13 43.10 -21.21 -0.45
N LEU A 14 42.24 -20.21 -0.63
CA LEU A 14 42.61 -18.91 -1.20
C LEU A 14 43.66 -18.20 -0.35
N ARG A 15 43.59 -18.30 0.98
CA ARG A 15 44.57 -17.74 1.91
C ARG A 15 45.96 -18.38 1.77
N GLN A 16 46.03 -19.69 1.52
CA GLN A 16 47.31 -20.41 1.42
C GLN A 16 47.96 -20.28 0.03
N ASN A 17 47.17 -20.10 -1.03
CA ASN A 17 47.65 -20.10 -2.42
C ASN A 17 47.75 -18.68 -3.04
N GLN A 18 48.02 -17.67 -2.21
CA GLN A 18 48.13 -16.27 -2.64
C GLN A 18 49.24 -16.02 -3.69
N LYS A 19 50.32 -16.83 -3.69
CA LYS A 19 51.43 -16.70 -4.65
C LYS A 19 51.01 -17.01 -6.10
N ASP A 20 50.12 -17.98 -6.29
CA ASP A 20 49.66 -18.42 -7.61
C ASP A 20 48.63 -17.46 -8.22
N LEU A 21 48.09 -16.52 -7.42
CA LEU A 21 47.09 -15.51 -7.82
C LEU A 21 47.71 -14.22 -8.40
N ARG A 22 49.00 -14.26 -8.79
CA ARG A 22 49.75 -13.15 -9.42
C ARG A 22 49.76 -11.83 -8.61
N ILE A 23 50.07 -11.92 -7.32
CA ILE A 23 50.21 -10.74 -6.42
C ILE A 23 51.43 -9.87 -6.77
N GLU A 24 52.40 -10.39 -7.53
CA GLU A 24 53.64 -9.69 -7.89
C GLU A 24 53.42 -8.32 -8.59
N LEU A 25 52.26 -8.12 -9.24
CA LEU A 25 51.89 -6.85 -9.89
C LEU A 25 51.56 -5.70 -8.91
N TYR A 26 51.41 -5.96 -7.61
CA TYR A 26 50.93 -4.97 -6.63
C TYR A 26 51.81 -4.84 -5.37
N ARG A 27 53.02 -5.39 -5.42
CA ARG A 27 53.98 -5.37 -4.29
C ARG A 27 54.24 -3.94 -3.78
N GLY A 28 54.33 -2.96 -4.68
CA GLY A 28 54.53 -1.56 -4.32
C GLY A 28 53.36 -0.90 -3.56
N LEU A 29 52.12 -1.39 -3.70
CA LEU A 29 50.96 -0.89 -2.96
C LEU A 29 50.89 -1.49 -1.55
N LEU A 30 51.26 -2.76 -1.42
CA LEU A 30 51.39 -3.45 -0.12
C LEU A 30 52.51 -2.83 0.72
N ASP A 31 53.67 -2.58 0.10
CA ASP A 31 54.81 -1.92 0.76
C ASP A 31 54.42 -0.51 1.26
N ALA A 32 53.67 0.26 0.45
CA ALA A 32 53.20 1.59 0.84
C ALA A 32 52.18 1.58 2.00
N LEU A 33 51.29 0.58 2.04
CA LEU A 33 50.30 0.42 3.12
C LEU A 33 50.95 -0.09 4.41
N GLU A 34 51.93 -0.99 4.32
CA GLU A 34 52.72 -1.47 5.46
C GLU A 34 53.58 -0.34 6.06
N CYS A 35 54.25 0.47 5.23
CA CYS A 35 54.99 1.66 5.70
C CYS A 35 54.08 2.66 6.43
N ARG A 36 52.85 2.89 5.94
CA ARG A 36 51.91 3.82 6.57
C ARG A 36 51.39 3.29 7.91
N ALA A 37 51.05 2.01 7.98
CA ALA A 37 50.60 1.36 9.21
C ALA A 37 51.71 1.29 10.28
N HIS A 38 52.97 1.11 9.86
CA HIS A 38 54.12 1.12 10.75
C HIS A 38 54.37 2.53 11.35
N ASN A 39 54.21 3.58 10.53
CA ASN A 39 54.35 4.98 10.99
C ASN A 39 53.22 5.42 11.93
N GLU A 40 52.03 4.83 11.83
CA GLU A 40 50.84 5.19 12.63
C GLU A 40 50.56 4.21 13.79
N ASN A 41 51.45 3.23 14.04
CA ASN A 41 51.33 2.22 15.10
C ASN A 41 50.02 1.39 15.04
N ILE A 42 49.50 1.17 13.84
CA ILE A 42 48.26 0.44 13.59
C ILE A 42 48.58 -1.05 13.39
N ARG A 43 47.91 -1.93 14.14
CA ARG A 43 48.01 -3.39 13.97
C ARG A 43 47.38 -3.80 12.63
N THR A 44 48.18 -3.94 11.59
CA THR A 44 47.72 -4.38 10.26
C THR A 44 47.36 -5.87 10.28
N GLY A 45 46.09 -6.19 10.05
CA GLY A 45 45.67 -7.55 9.72
C GLY A 45 46.27 -7.98 8.37
N LYS A 46 46.46 -9.29 8.17
CA LYS A 46 46.98 -9.83 6.91
C LYS A 46 45.98 -9.57 5.78
N LEU A 47 46.32 -8.71 4.82
CA LEU A 47 45.50 -8.42 3.65
C LEU A 47 45.46 -9.67 2.74
N ILE A 48 44.28 -10.23 2.53
CA ILE A 48 44.06 -11.37 1.62
C ILE A 48 43.27 -10.85 0.43
N ILE A 49 43.83 -10.97 -0.76
CA ILE A 49 43.17 -10.54 -1.99
C ILE A 49 42.36 -11.70 -2.53
N LEU A 50 41.04 -11.51 -2.65
CA LEU A 50 40.15 -12.48 -3.25
C LEU A 50 40.17 -12.34 -4.79
N PRO A 51 40.26 -13.45 -5.55
CA PRO A 51 40.19 -13.42 -7.01
C PRO A 51 38.78 -13.07 -7.50
N SER A 52 38.64 -12.66 -8.76
CA SER A 52 37.32 -12.34 -9.35
C SER A 52 36.40 -13.56 -9.49
N SER A 53 36.94 -14.77 -9.40
CA SER A 53 36.17 -16.02 -9.30
C SER A 53 35.49 -16.23 -7.94
N PHE A 54 35.83 -15.42 -6.93
CA PHE A 54 35.12 -15.40 -5.66
C PHE A 54 33.93 -14.45 -5.72
N GLN A 55 32.72 -15.01 -5.75
CA GLN A 55 31.47 -14.28 -5.86
C GLN A 55 31.32 -13.27 -4.72
N GLY A 56 30.92 -12.03 -5.05
CA GLY A 56 30.79 -10.92 -4.10
C GLY A 56 32.10 -10.24 -3.68
N SER A 57 33.27 -10.69 -4.16
CA SER A 57 34.53 -9.96 -3.93
C SER A 57 34.58 -8.64 -4.70
N PRO A 58 35.39 -7.64 -4.28
CA PRO A 58 35.57 -6.40 -5.04
C PRO A 58 36.00 -6.63 -6.49
N ARG A 59 36.86 -7.61 -6.74
CA ARG A 59 37.31 -7.97 -8.11
C ARG A 59 36.19 -8.61 -8.93
N HIS A 60 35.36 -9.45 -8.32
CA HIS A 60 34.19 -10.02 -8.96
C HIS A 60 33.20 -8.93 -9.38
N MET A 61 32.90 -8.00 -8.47
CA MET A 61 32.01 -6.87 -8.76
C MET A 61 32.57 -5.96 -9.86
N GLN A 62 33.88 -5.69 -9.83
CA GLN A 62 34.55 -4.90 -10.86
C GLN A 62 34.52 -5.59 -12.24
N GLN A 63 34.71 -6.91 -12.28
CA GLN A 63 34.60 -7.67 -13.53
C GLN A 63 33.16 -7.64 -14.09
N ASN A 64 32.15 -7.93 -13.26
CA ASN A 64 30.75 -7.86 -13.68
C ASN A 64 30.37 -6.46 -14.20
N TYR A 65 30.88 -5.40 -13.56
CA TYR A 65 30.70 -4.03 -14.03
C TYR A 65 31.34 -3.81 -15.40
N GLN A 66 32.58 -4.28 -15.61
CA GLN A 66 33.25 -4.19 -16.91
C GLN A 66 32.51 -4.95 -18.00
N ASP A 67 32.01 -6.15 -17.71
CA ASP A 67 31.21 -6.96 -18.64
C ASP A 67 29.89 -6.24 -19.00
N ALA A 68 29.19 -5.67 -18.01
CA ALA A 68 28.00 -4.86 -18.23
C ALA A 68 28.29 -3.64 -19.12
N MET A 69 29.39 -2.92 -18.87
CA MET A 69 29.79 -1.77 -19.69
C MET A 69 30.19 -2.18 -21.11
N ALA A 70 30.80 -3.37 -21.30
CA ALA A 70 31.10 -3.91 -22.61
C ALA A 70 29.81 -4.23 -23.40
N MET A 71 28.79 -4.78 -22.74
CA MET A 71 27.47 -5.00 -23.33
C MET A 71 26.81 -3.68 -23.75
N VAL A 72 26.81 -2.68 -22.86
CA VAL A 72 26.26 -1.34 -23.18
C VAL A 72 27.00 -0.69 -24.35
N ARG A 73 28.33 -0.84 -24.41
CA ARG A 73 29.12 -0.33 -25.54
C ARG A 73 28.77 -1.02 -26.86
N LYS A 74 28.49 -2.32 -26.84
CA LYS A 74 28.21 -3.12 -28.04
C LYS A 74 26.77 -2.98 -28.53
N PHE A 75 25.80 -3.00 -27.63
CA PHE A 75 24.38 -3.06 -27.95
C PHE A 75 23.63 -1.75 -27.69
N GLY A 76 24.28 -0.76 -27.07
CA GLY A 76 23.69 0.51 -26.69
C GLY A 76 23.15 0.51 -25.26
N LYS A 77 22.53 1.62 -24.87
CA LYS A 77 21.90 1.75 -23.56
C LYS A 77 20.71 0.78 -23.42
N PRO A 78 20.45 0.24 -22.21
CA PRO A 78 19.24 -0.54 -21.95
C PRO A 78 17.98 0.28 -22.21
N ASP A 79 16.93 -0.40 -22.68
CA ASP A 79 15.62 0.20 -22.99
C ASP A 79 14.61 -0.04 -21.86
N LEU A 80 14.68 -1.19 -21.18
CA LEU A 80 13.78 -1.54 -20.08
C LEU A 80 14.56 -1.86 -18.80
N PHE A 81 14.01 -1.40 -17.67
CA PHE A 81 14.42 -1.79 -16.34
C PHE A 81 13.26 -2.50 -15.64
N LEU A 82 13.45 -3.78 -15.36
CA LEU A 82 12.46 -4.64 -14.72
C LEU A 82 12.92 -5.03 -13.32
N THR A 83 11.98 -5.04 -12.39
CA THR A 83 12.20 -5.52 -11.03
C THR A 83 11.32 -6.75 -10.79
N PHE A 84 11.90 -7.84 -10.31
CA PHE A 84 11.16 -9.06 -9.99
C PHE A 84 11.37 -9.44 -8.53
N THR A 85 10.30 -9.35 -7.74
CA THR A 85 10.34 -9.62 -6.29
C THR A 85 9.72 -10.96 -5.99
N CYS A 86 10.39 -11.76 -5.15
CA CYS A 86 9.82 -12.99 -4.64
C CYS A 86 8.56 -12.72 -3.79
N ASN A 87 7.51 -13.50 -4.02
CA ASN A 87 6.29 -13.49 -3.21
C ASN A 87 6.26 -14.76 -2.33
N PRO A 88 6.24 -14.62 -1.00
CA PRO A 88 6.28 -15.79 -0.10
C PRO A 88 4.96 -16.57 -0.12
N SER A 89 3.87 -15.97 -0.62
CA SER A 89 2.56 -16.60 -0.77
C SER A 89 2.39 -17.40 -2.05
N TRP A 90 3.46 -17.63 -2.84
CA TRP A 90 3.38 -18.54 -3.99
C TRP A 90 3.02 -19.95 -3.55
N SER A 91 2.09 -20.59 -4.28
CA SER A 91 1.60 -21.93 -3.96
C SER A 91 2.72 -22.97 -3.92
N GLU A 92 3.75 -22.85 -4.76
CA GLU A 92 4.90 -23.76 -4.75
C GLU A 92 5.70 -23.67 -3.45
N ILE A 93 5.75 -22.49 -2.82
CA ILE A 93 6.36 -22.31 -1.49
C ILE A 93 5.43 -22.90 -0.44
N LEU A 94 4.17 -22.47 -0.40
CA LEU A 94 3.21 -22.88 0.64
C LEU A 94 2.96 -24.39 0.65
N ASN A 95 2.84 -25.02 -0.52
CA ASN A 95 2.65 -26.47 -0.64
C ASN A 95 3.89 -27.28 -0.23
N SER A 96 5.06 -26.64 -0.14
CA SER A 96 6.31 -27.26 0.31
C SER A 96 6.56 -27.06 1.81
N MET A 97 5.65 -26.38 2.53
CA MET A 97 5.75 -26.20 3.98
C MET A 97 5.18 -27.41 4.71
N GLU A 98 5.85 -27.84 5.78
CA GLU A 98 5.39 -28.94 6.64
C GLU A 98 4.98 -28.42 8.03
N GLY A 99 3.82 -28.86 8.51
CA GLY A 99 3.32 -28.52 9.86
C GLY A 99 3.11 -27.02 10.05
N VAL A 100 3.81 -26.43 11.03
CA VAL A 100 3.71 -25.01 11.42
C VAL A 100 4.84 -24.14 10.85
N GLN A 101 5.62 -24.67 9.89
CA GLN A 101 6.68 -23.89 9.24
C GLN A 101 6.08 -22.71 8.47
N ARG A 102 6.76 -21.56 8.56
CA ARG A 102 6.45 -20.40 7.73
C ARG A 102 7.51 -20.23 6.64
N PRO A 103 7.20 -19.55 5.52
CA PRO A 103 8.17 -19.30 4.46
C PRO A 103 9.49 -18.72 4.97
N GLU A 104 9.44 -17.83 5.96
CA GLU A 104 10.63 -17.19 6.54
C GLU A 104 11.60 -18.20 7.18
N ASP A 105 11.10 -19.36 7.60
CA ASP A 105 11.88 -20.42 8.22
C ASP A 105 12.59 -21.31 7.17
N ARG A 106 12.24 -21.18 5.88
CA ARG A 106 12.73 -22.02 4.77
C ARG A 106 13.30 -21.21 3.59
N PRO A 107 14.43 -20.50 3.80
CA PRO A 107 15.07 -19.71 2.76
C PRO A 107 15.55 -20.57 1.57
N ASP A 108 15.84 -21.86 1.79
CA ASP A 108 16.21 -22.80 0.74
C ASP A 108 15.07 -23.04 -0.26
N ILE A 109 13.83 -23.17 0.22
CA ILE A 109 12.65 -23.32 -0.65
C ILE A 109 12.37 -22.02 -1.39
N ILE A 110 12.40 -20.89 -0.68
CA ILE A 110 12.19 -19.56 -1.25
C ILE A 110 13.14 -19.32 -2.44
N VAL A 111 14.44 -19.53 -2.23
CA VAL A 111 15.45 -19.27 -3.28
C VAL A 111 15.28 -20.22 -4.46
N ARG A 112 14.91 -21.49 -4.23
CA ARG A 112 14.64 -22.46 -5.30
C ARG A 112 13.43 -22.07 -6.14
N VAL A 113 12.31 -21.74 -5.51
CA VAL A 113 11.09 -21.33 -6.22
C VAL A 113 11.32 -20.01 -6.96
N PHE A 114 11.97 -19.04 -6.33
CA PHE A 114 12.34 -17.78 -6.98
C PHE A 114 13.18 -18.02 -8.24
N ASN A 115 14.22 -18.86 -8.16
CA ASN A 115 15.07 -19.16 -9.30
C ASN A 115 14.29 -19.85 -10.45
N MET A 116 13.37 -20.76 -10.12
CA MET A 116 12.51 -21.39 -11.14
C MET A 116 11.63 -20.35 -11.84
N LYS A 117 10.96 -19.48 -11.09
CA LYS A 117 10.10 -18.44 -11.67
C LYS A 117 10.88 -17.35 -12.42
N LEU A 118 12.07 -16.99 -11.94
CA LEU A 118 12.94 -16.04 -12.64
C LEU A 118 13.41 -16.61 -13.99
N LYS A 119 13.73 -17.91 -14.06
CA LYS A 119 14.06 -18.57 -15.33
C LYS A 119 12.89 -18.57 -16.30
N GLU A 120 11.69 -18.87 -15.82
CA GLU A 120 10.47 -18.82 -16.63
C GLU A 120 10.22 -17.40 -17.17
N LEU A 121 10.35 -16.38 -16.32
CA LEU A 121 10.23 -14.98 -16.73
C LEU A 121 11.26 -14.61 -17.81
N LEU A 122 12.53 -15.03 -17.64
CA LEU A 122 13.56 -14.79 -18.64
C LEU A 122 13.27 -15.54 -19.96
N GLU A 123 12.67 -16.72 -19.89
CA GLU A 123 12.23 -17.49 -21.06
C GLU A 123 11.10 -16.79 -21.81
N ASP A 124 10.09 -16.29 -21.09
CA ASP A 124 9.03 -15.46 -21.69
C ASP A 124 9.59 -14.20 -22.36
N ILE A 125 10.52 -13.52 -21.69
CA ILE A 125 11.16 -12.30 -22.20
C ILE A 125 12.01 -12.58 -23.43
N CYS A 126 12.88 -13.59 -23.37
CA CYS A 126 13.94 -13.77 -24.39
C CYS A 126 13.54 -14.72 -25.52
N LYS A 127 12.66 -15.70 -25.27
CA LYS A 127 12.23 -16.69 -26.26
C LYS A 127 10.83 -16.43 -26.78
N HIS A 128 9.88 -16.10 -25.90
CA HIS A 128 8.51 -15.80 -26.31
C HIS A 128 8.34 -14.34 -26.78
N GLY A 129 9.34 -13.49 -26.55
CA GLY A 129 9.41 -12.15 -27.10
C GLY A 129 8.31 -11.23 -26.60
N ILE A 130 7.90 -11.36 -25.33
CA ILE A 130 6.81 -10.54 -24.75
C ILE A 130 7.09 -9.04 -24.79
N PHE A 131 8.37 -8.64 -24.86
CA PHE A 131 8.83 -7.26 -25.04
C PHE A 131 9.44 -7.00 -26.42
N GLY A 132 9.24 -7.91 -27.37
CA GLY A 132 9.95 -7.95 -28.64
C GLY A 132 11.29 -8.68 -28.56
N THR A 133 12.18 -8.43 -29.53
CA THR A 133 13.47 -9.13 -29.64
C THR A 133 14.50 -8.53 -28.70
N VAL A 134 14.99 -9.34 -27.75
CA VAL A 134 16.05 -8.95 -26.79
C VAL A 134 17.42 -9.28 -27.38
N LEU A 135 18.26 -8.26 -27.59
CA LEU A 135 19.64 -8.42 -28.05
C LEU A 135 20.59 -8.79 -26.90
N ALA A 136 20.33 -8.24 -25.72
CA ALA A 136 21.18 -8.35 -24.54
C ALA A 136 20.38 -8.10 -23.27
N TYR A 137 20.67 -8.85 -22.21
CA TYR A 137 20.12 -8.59 -20.88
C TYR A 137 21.18 -8.77 -19.79
N ILE A 138 21.08 -7.96 -18.74
CA ILE A 138 21.94 -8.02 -17.55
C ILE A 138 21.02 -8.07 -16.35
N TYR A 139 21.29 -8.94 -15.38
CA TYR A 139 20.55 -8.91 -14.14
C TYR A 139 21.42 -9.18 -12.92
N VAL A 140 20.99 -8.63 -11.79
CA VAL A 140 21.58 -8.87 -10.47
C VAL A 140 20.47 -9.32 -9.55
N ILE A 141 20.76 -10.32 -8.72
CA ILE A 141 19.87 -10.75 -7.65
C ILE A 141 20.41 -10.18 -6.34
N GLU A 142 19.59 -9.40 -5.65
CA GLU A 142 19.88 -8.83 -4.36
C GLU A 142 18.98 -9.46 -3.28
N PHE A 143 19.58 -9.68 -2.12
CA PHE A 143 18.85 -10.03 -0.91
C PHE A 143 18.70 -8.74 -0.11
N GLN A 144 17.52 -8.13 -0.18
CA GLN A 144 17.23 -6.95 0.64
C GLN A 144 17.40 -7.33 2.12
N LYS A 145 17.90 -6.42 2.98
CA LYS A 145 18.20 -6.77 4.38
C LYS A 145 16.90 -7.19 5.10
N ARG A 146 16.83 -8.46 5.53
CA ARG A 146 15.64 -9.21 6.03
C ARG A 146 14.61 -9.65 4.97
N GLY A 147 14.91 -9.47 3.68
CA GLY A 147 13.97 -9.59 2.56
C GLY A 147 14.22 -10.79 1.66
N LEU A 148 13.14 -11.21 1.01
CA LEU A 148 13.12 -12.25 -0.01
C LEU A 148 13.99 -11.85 -1.22
N PRO A 149 14.40 -12.83 -2.07
CA PRO A 149 15.18 -12.53 -3.27
C PRO A 149 14.48 -11.52 -4.19
N HIS A 150 15.26 -10.59 -4.74
CA HIS A 150 14.81 -9.57 -5.67
C HIS A 150 15.78 -9.49 -6.85
N ALA A 151 15.27 -9.44 -8.08
CA ALA A 151 16.09 -9.27 -9.26
C ALA A 151 15.89 -7.89 -9.88
N HIS A 152 17.00 -7.24 -10.21
CA HIS A 152 17.08 -6.07 -11.07
C HIS A 152 17.54 -6.52 -12.45
N ILE A 153 16.73 -6.30 -13.49
CA ILE A 153 16.97 -6.79 -14.85
C ILE A 153 16.96 -5.60 -15.80
N LEU A 154 18.01 -5.48 -16.61
CA LEU A 154 18.15 -4.52 -17.70
C LEU A 154 18.04 -5.25 -19.03
N LEU A 155 17.19 -4.77 -19.92
CA LEU A 155 17.02 -5.34 -21.27
C LEU A 155 17.42 -4.33 -22.34
N THR A 156 18.10 -4.79 -23.38
CA THR A 156 18.41 -4.04 -24.60
C THR A 156 17.68 -4.69 -25.77
N LEU A 157 16.77 -3.93 -26.38
CA LEU A 157 15.90 -4.38 -27.45
C LEU A 157 16.50 -4.04 -28.82
N ASP A 158 16.12 -4.83 -29.83
CA ASP A 158 16.47 -4.53 -31.22
C ASP A 158 15.80 -3.25 -31.73
N SER A 159 16.19 -2.80 -32.93
CA SER A 159 15.71 -1.53 -33.49
C SER A 159 14.21 -1.51 -33.73
N GLU A 160 13.59 -2.65 -34.06
CA GLU A 160 12.15 -2.74 -34.37
C GLU A 160 11.31 -2.74 -33.08
N SER A 161 11.85 -3.29 -32.00
CA SER A 161 11.19 -3.39 -30.70
C SER A 161 11.44 -2.18 -29.79
N LYS A 162 12.22 -1.18 -30.23
CA LYS A 162 12.52 0.01 -29.42
C LYS A 162 11.26 0.84 -29.14
N ILE A 163 11.13 1.26 -27.89
CA ILE A 163 10.10 2.17 -27.39
C ILE A 163 10.47 3.59 -27.81
N ARG A 164 9.74 4.15 -28.78
CA ARG A 164 10.02 5.50 -29.32
C ARG A 164 8.85 6.48 -29.17
N THR A 165 7.64 5.95 -29.05
CA THR A 165 6.42 6.75 -29.01
C THR A 165 5.64 6.51 -27.73
N LYS A 166 4.70 7.42 -27.43
CA LYS A 166 3.73 7.26 -26.34
C LYS A 166 2.90 5.98 -26.49
N ASP A 167 2.51 5.66 -27.72
CA ASP A 167 1.77 4.42 -28.01
C ASP A 167 2.61 3.17 -27.74
N ASP A 168 3.92 3.22 -27.98
CA ASP A 168 4.80 2.12 -27.62
C ASP A 168 4.91 1.97 -26.10
N ILE A 169 5.00 3.08 -25.35
CA ILE A 169 5.00 3.05 -23.88
C ILE A 169 3.72 2.37 -23.38
N ASP A 170 2.56 2.75 -23.90
CA ASP A 170 1.26 2.22 -23.48
C ASP A 170 1.04 0.74 -23.82
N LYS A 171 1.80 0.18 -24.78
CA LYS A 171 1.82 -1.28 -25.06
C LYS A 171 2.53 -2.07 -23.96
N PHE A 172 3.51 -1.47 -23.30
CA PHE A 172 4.37 -2.15 -22.32
C PHE A 172 4.04 -1.80 -20.87
N VAL A 173 3.49 -0.62 -20.62
CA VAL A 173 3.20 -0.10 -19.28
C VAL A 173 1.76 0.37 -19.21
N SER A 174 1.02 -0.15 -18.24
CA SER A 174 -0.30 0.37 -17.87
C SER A 174 -0.28 0.83 -16.42
N ALA A 175 -0.77 2.06 -16.19
CA ALA A 175 -1.02 2.61 -14.86
C ALA A 175 -2.51 2.55 -14.48
N GLU A 176 -3.29 1.73 -15.18
CA GLU A 176 -4.72 1.51 -14.97
C GLU A 176 -4.97 0.19 -14.23
N LEU A 177 -6.06 0.10 -13.47
CA LEU A 177 -6.47 -1.17 -12.88
C LEU A 177 -7.06 -2.06 -13.98
N PRO A 178 -6.68 -3.36 -14.05
CA PRO A 178 -7.32 -4.32 -14.95
C PRO A 178 -8.83 -4.36 -14.71
N ASP A 179 -9.64 -4.56 -15.76
CA ASP A 179 -11.09 -4.69 -15.59
C ASP A 179 -11.41 -6.07 -14.96
N PRO A 180 -12.05 -6.11 -13.77
CA PRO A 180 -12.41 -7.36 -13.11
C PRO A 180 -13.44 -8.19 -13.89
N CYS A 181 -14.20 -7.59 -14.79
CA CYS A 181 -15.12 -8.31 -15.68
C CYS A 181 -14.39 -9.06 -16.79
N THR A 182 -13.24 -8.56 -17.25
CA THR A 182 -12.45 -9.20 -18.30
C THR A 182 -11.36 -10.11 -17.76
N ASP A 183 -10.67 -9.70 -16.69
CA ASP A 183 -9.58 -10.45 -16.08
C ASP A 183 -9.52 -10.22 -14.56
N LEU A 184 -10.40 -10.95 -13.87
CA LEU A 184 -10.47 -10.95 -12.40
C LEU A 184 -9.15 -11.36 -11.75
N ARG A 185 -8.41 -12.29 -12.37
CA ARG A 185 -7.16 -12.82 -11.82
C ARG A 185 -6.09 -11.73 -11.83
N LEU A 186 -5.90 -11.06 -12.96
CA LEU A 186 -4.93 -9.97 -13.07
C LEU A 186 -5.31 -8.81 -12.16
N PHE A 187 -6.60 -8.46 -12.09
CA PHE A 187 -7.09 -7.43 -11.15
C PHE A 187 -6.72 -7.77 -9.70
N GLN A 188 -6.97 -8.99 -9.23
CA GLN A 188 -6.61 -9.43 -7.88
C GLN A 188 -5.11 -9.36 -7.62
N ILE A 189 -4.28 -9.74 -8.60
CA ILE A 189 -2.82 -9.68 -8.46
C ILE A 189 -2.34 -8.23 -8.38
N VAL A 190 -2.79 -7.36 -9.29
CA VAL A 190 -2.40 -5.95 -9.35
C VAL A 190 -2.85 -5.21 -8.09
N THR A 191 -4.10 -5.39 -7.67
CA THR A 191 -4.63 -4.73 -6.45
C THR A 191 -3.93 -5.17 -5.18
N LYS A 192 -3.50 -6.43 -5.09
CA LYS A 192 -2.78 -6.96 -3.94
C LYS A 192 -1.31 -6.56 -3.89
N CYS A 193 -0.63 -6.56 -5.05
CA CYS A 193 0.84 -6.51 -5.10
C CYS A 193 1.41 -5.19 -5.63
N MET A 194 0.64 -4.43 -6.41
CA MET A 194 1.12 -3.27 -7.19
C MET A 194 0.44 -1.95 -6.83
N VAL A 195 -0.45 -1.95 -5.83
CA VAL A 195 -1.11 -0.74 -5.34
C VAL A 195 -0.30 -0.12 -4.22
N HIS A 196 -0.05 1.18 -4.35
CA HIS A 196 0.55 1.94 -3.26
C HIS A 196 -0.43 1.99 -2.08
N GLY A 197 0.03 1.57 -0.90
CA GLY A 197 -0.77 1.69 0.32
C GLY A 197 -1.14 3.15 0.63
N PRO A 198 -2.12 3.37 1.50
CA PRO A 198 -2.44 4.72 1.96
C PRO A 198 -1.18 5.41 2.49
N CYS A 199 -0.98 6.67 2.13
CA CYS A 199 0.11 7.52 2.61
C CYS A 199 -0.33 8.99 2.60
N GLY A 200 0.55 9.90 2.97
CA GLY A 200 0.20 11.31 3.11
C GLY A 200 -0.60 11.52 4.39
N THR A 201 -1.64 12.34 4.30
CA THR A 201 -2.60 12.58 5.38
C THR A 201 -3.35 11.29 5.78
N ILE A 202 -3.53 10.35 4.85
CA ILE A 202 -4.25 9.09 5.11
C ILE A 202 -3.42 8.14 5.99
N ASN A 203 -2.09 8.19 5.89
CA ASN A 203 -1.20 7.40 6.74
C ASN A 203 0.21 8.02 6.76
N ILE A 204 0.45 8.87 7.76
CA ILE A 204 1.73 9.55 7.92
C ILE A 204 2.87 8.60 8.32
N ASN A 205 2.52 7.45 8.90
CA ASN A 205 3.47 6.42 9.33
C ASN A 205 3.87 5.47 8.19
N SER A 206 3.35 5.67 6.98
CA SER A 206 3.73 4.84 5.84
C SER A 206 5.24 4.95 5.56
N PRO A 207 5.95 3.84 5.25
CA PRO A 207 7.40 3.85 5.01
C PRO A 207 7.88 4.79 3.90
N CYS A 208 6.96 5.23 3.03
CA CYS A 208 7.24 6.20 1.97
C CYS A 208 7.23 7.66 2.44
N MET A 209 6.74 7.95 3.65
CA MET A 209 6.66 9.31 4.19
C MET A 209 8.04 9.77 4.68
N ARG A 210 8.45 10.96 4.24
CA ARG A 210 9.62 11.69 4.76
C ARG A 210 9.27 13.17 4.81
N ASP A 211 9.59 13.82 5.93
CA ASP A 211 9.35 15.25 6.11
C ASP A 211 7.89 15.68 5.83
N GLY A 212 6.93 14.85 6.26
CA GLY A 212 5.49 15.10 6.07
C GLY A 212 4.96 14.90 4.66
N GLN A 213 5.79 14.45 3.70
CA GLN A 213 5.37 14.20 2.31
C GLN A 213 5.75 12.80 1.84
N CYS A 214 4.96 12.24 0.93
CA CYS A 214 5.32 10.96 0.31
C CYS A 214 6.54 11.18 -0.59
N CYS A 215 7.68 10.53 -0.29
CA CYS A 215 8.90 10.64 -1.08
C CYS A 215 8.77 10.09 -2.52
N LYS A 216 7.65 9.41 -2.82
CA LYS A 216 7.28 8.94 -4.15
C LYS A 216 6.21 9.80 -4.83
N SER A 217 5.78 10.87 -4.17
CA SER A 217 4.78 11.85 -4.62
C SER A 217 3.46 11.19 -5.04
N PHE A 218 2.93 10.33 -4.18
CA PHE A 218 1.55 9.83 -4.29
C PHE A 218 0.58 10.77 -3.53
N PRO A 219 -0.70 10.85 -3.95
CA PRO A 219 -1.27 10.21 -5.14
C PRO A 219 -0.77 10.86 -6.44
N LYS A 220 -0.58 10.04 -7.49
CA LYS A 220 -0.26 10.55 -8.83
C LYS A 220 -1.51 11.14 -9.46
N GLN A 221 -1.38 12.29 -10.11
CA GLN A 221 -2.49 12.93 -10.82
C GLN A 221 -3.01 12.00 -11.93
N PHE A 222 -4.32 12.07 -12.18
CA PHE A 222 -4.93 11.41 -13.34
C PHE A 222 -4.57 12.16 -14.62
N LYS A 223 -4.40 11.40 -15.72
CA LYS A 223 -4.05 11.90 -17.05
C LYS A 223 -4.72 11.04 -18.10
N ASP A 224 -5.37 11.67 -19.07
CA ASP A 224 -6.10 10.93 -20.10
C ASP A 224 -5.20 10.23 -21.12
N ASP A 225 -4.00 10.77 -21.35
CA ASP A 225 -3.01 10.28 -22.30
C ASP A 225 -1.59 10.37 -21.72
N THR A 226 -0.69 9.51 -22.20
CA THR A 226 0.73 9.51 -21.80
C THR A 226 1.43 10.77 -22.32
N GLU A 227 2.19 11.44 -21.45
CA GLU A 227 2.96 12.63 -21.78
C GLU A 227 4.47 12.39 -21.58
N GLU A 228 5.27 12.89 -22.53
CA GLU A 228 6.71 12.93 -22.36
C GLU A 228 7.06 14.06 -21.40
N ASN A 229 7.91 13.78 -20.41
CA ASN A 229 8.27 14.75 -19.39
C ASN A 229 9.68 15.30 -19.64
N VAL A 230 9.89 16.57 -19.32
CA VAL A 230 11.16 17.30 -19.41
C VAL A 230 12.25 16.66 -18.55
N ASN A 231 11.88 15.99 -17.45
CA ASN A 231 12.81 15.35 -16.51
C ASN A 231 13.11 13.87 -16.83
N GLY A 232 12.73 13.37 -18.01
CA GLY A 232 13.17 12.06 -18.52
C GLY A 232 12.33 10.84 -18.10
N TYR A 233 11.24 11.01 -17.35
CA TYR A 233 10.28 9.93 -17.03
C TYR A 233 8.89 10.27 -17.57
N PRO A 234 8.28 9.44 -18.42
CA PRO A 234 6.95 9.71 -18.95
C PRO A 234 5.91 9.79 -17.82
N ILE A 235 4.95 10.70 -17.99
CA ILE A 235 3.74 10.75 -17.18
C ILE A 235 2.75 9.80 -17.84
N TYR A 236 2.56 8.62 -17.25
CA TYR A 236 1.71 7.58 -17.82
C TYR A 236 0.24 7.99 -17.83
N ARG A 237 -0.46 7.57 -18.88
CA ARG A 237 -1.91 7.54 -18.96
C ARG A 237 -2.49 6.83 -17.74
N ARG A 238 -3.37 7.53 -17.04
CA ARG A 238 -4.07 7.09 -15.83
C ARG A 238 -5.43 7.75 -15.81
N ARG A 239 -6.42 7.17 -16.49
CA ARG A 239 -7.77 7.73 -16.56
C ARG A 239 -8.50 7.53 -15.23
N ALA A 240 -9.34 8.49 -14.89
CA ALA A 240 -10.27 8.31 -13.78
C ALA A 240 -11.34 7.31 -14.23
N THR A 241 -11.29 6.08 -13.73
CA THR A 241 -12.43 5.17 -13.82
C THR A 241 -13.49 5.64 -12.84
N GLU A 242 -14.75 5.65 -13.27
CA GLU A 242 -15.86 5.82 -12.33
C GLU A 242 -15.71 4.79 -11.19
N PRO A 243 -16.05 5.16 -9.94
CA PRO A 243 -15.87 4.27 -8.81
C PRO A 243 -16.58 2.94 -9.10
N VAL A 244 -15.79 1.88 -9.31
CA VAL A 244 -16.30 0.53 -9.52
C VAL A 244 -17.13 0.18 -8.29
N GLN A 245 -18.46 0.12 -8.45
CA GLN A 245 -19.38 -0.33 -7.41
C GLN A 245 -19.08 -1.80 -7.12
N GLN A 246 -18.18 -2.05 -6.17
CA GLN A 246 -17.93 -3.41 -5.70
C GLN A 246 -19.10 -3.83 -4.80
N GLN A 247 -20.04 -4.60 -5.37
CA GLN A 247 -21.03 -5.36 -4.61
C GLN A 247 -20.46 -6.76 -4.30
N PRO A 248 -20.43 -7.20 -3.03
CA PRO A 248 -20.07 -8.57 -2.71
C PRO A 248 -21.14 -9.53 -3.23
N ILE A 249 -20.74 -10.45 -4.12
CA ILE A 249 -21.60 -11.49 -4.68
C ILE A 249 -21.29 -12.79 -3.96
N VAL A 250 -22.29 -13.38 -3.30
CA VAL A 250 -22.20 -14.73 -2.74
C VAL A 250 -22.76 -15.71 -3.75
N TYR A 251 -21.98 -16.71 -4.13
CA TYR A 251 -22.36 -17.74 -5.11
C TYR A 251 -21.92 -19.13 -4.64
N GLN A 252 -22.52 -20.16 -5.25
CA GLN A 252 -22.06 -21.55 -5.14
C GLN A 252 -21.12 -21.85 -6.31
N ASP A 253 -20.05 -22.60 -6.08
CA ASP A 253 -19.09 -23.00 -7.13
C ASP A 253 -19.82 -23.56 -8.36
N GLY A 254 -19.51 -23.02 -9.54
CA GLY A 254 -20.12 -23.37 -10.82
C GLY A 254 -21.35 -22.54 -11.22
N GLN A 255 -21.76 -21.54 -10.43
CA GLN A 255 -22.86 -20.61 -10.74
C GLN A 255 -22.41 -19.14 -10.85
N GLU A 256 -21.14 -18.89 -11.11
CA GLU A 256 -20.52 -17.57 -11.12
C GLU A 256 -21.23 -16.63 -12.10
N ALA A 257 -21.41 -17.05 -13.35
CA ALA A 257 -22.02 -16.22 -14.40
C ALA A 257 -23.47 -15.82 -14.07
N GLN A 258 -24.27 -16.78 -13.57
CA GLN A 258 -25.65 -16.51 -13.15
C GLN A 258 -25.72 -15.65 -11.87
N ALA A 259 -24.73 -15.74 -11.00
CA ALA A 259 -24.64 -14.89 -9.81
C ALA A 259 -24.28 -13.45 -10.18
N ILE A 260 -23.40 -13.25 -11.17
CA ILE A 260 -23.05 -11.95 -11.73
C ILE A 260 -24.26 -11.30 -12.41
N GLU A 261 -24.98 -12.02 -13.27
CA GLU A 261 -26.20 -11.51 -13.91
C GLU A 261 -27.28 -11.14 -12.89
N ARG A 262 -27.50 -12.00 -11.88
CA ARG A 262 -28.45 -11.72 -10.79
C ARG A 262 -28.03 -10.51 -9.95
N ALA A 263 -26.73 -10.32 -9.71
CA ALA A 263 -26.23 -9.17 -8.96
C ALA A 263 -26.36 -7.86 -9.75
N ALA A 264 -26.07 -7.88 -11.06
CA ALA A 264 -26.21 -6.72 -11.94
C ALA A 264 -27.66 -6.19 -11.99
N LEU A 265 -28.65 -7.08 -11.84
CA LEU A 265 -30.07 -6.73 -11.84
C LEU A 265 -30.66 -6.44 -10.45
N ARG A 266 -29.89 -6.66 -9.37
CA ARG A 266 -30.42 -6.60 -7.99
C ARG A 266 -30.39 -5.19 -7.44
N LYS A 267 -31.56 -4.67 -7.06
CA LYS A 267 -31.63 -3.44 -6.27
C LYS A 267 -31.21 -3.69 -4.82
N THR A 268 -30.30 -2.86 -4.33
CA THR A 268 -29.86 -2.83 -2.93
C THR A 268 -30.78 -1.92 -2.12
N THR A 269 -30.73 -1.99 -0.79
CA THR A 269 -31.50 -1.06 0.06
C THR A 269 -31.18 0.40 -0.23
N LEU A 270 -29.93 0.71 -0.59
CA LEU A 270 -29.48 2.06 -0.94
C LEU A 270 -29.96 2.48 -2.34
N THR A 271 -29.77 1.64 -3.36
CA THR A 271 -30.24 1.99 -4.71
C THR A 271 -31.75 2.04 -4.82
N SER A 272 -32.48 1.26 -4.01
CA SER A 272 -33.93 1.41 -3.88
C SER A 272 -34.34 2.66 -3.11
N TRP A 273 -33.49 3.20 -2.22
CA TRP A 273 -33.75 4.49 -1.58
C TRP A 273 -33.63 5.65 -2.57
N PHE A 274 -32.66 5.58 -3.50
CA PHE A 274 -32.59 6.53 -4.62
C PHE A 274 -33.87 6.52 -5.46
N GLU A 275 -34.36 5.33 -5.81
CA GLU A 275 -35.64 5.18 -6.52
C GLU A 275 -36.83 5.67 -5.69
N LEU A 276 -36.83 5.45 -4.38
CA LEU A 276 -37.84 6.00 -3.49
C LEU A 276 -37.85 7.53 -3.53
N ASN A 277 -36.69 8.18 -3.45
CA ASN A 277 -36.59 9.64 -3.49
C ASN A 277 -37.02 10.23 -4.84
N LYS A 278 -36.83 9.50 -5.95
CA LYS A 278 -37.37 9.91 -7.26
C LYS A 278 -38.90 9.97 -7.22
N ASN A 279 -39.52 8.93 -6.67
CA ASN A 279 -40.95 8.66 -6.81
C ASN A 279 -41.83 9.19 -5.67
N ASP A 280 -41.29 9.35 -4.45
CA ASP A 280 -42.03 9.85 -3.29
C ASP A 280 -41.36 11.12 -2.72
N PRO A 281 -41.91 12.31 -2.98
CA PRO A 281 -41.40 13.57 -2.44
C PRO A 281 -41.30 13.60 -0.92
N SER A 282 -42.14 12.82 -0.21
CA SER A 282 -42.10 12.78 1.26
C SER A 282 -40.88 12.04 1.81
N ALA A 283 -40.20 11.21 1.00
CA ALA A 283 -38.95 10.57 1.38
C ALA A 283 -37.73 11.52 1.28
N ARG A 284 -37.82 12.59 0.48
CA ARG A 284 -36.67 13.46 0.18
C ARG A 284 -36.13 14.23 1.38
N ASN A 285 -36.95 14.42 2.41
CA ASN A 285 -36.57 15.12 3.64
C ASN A 285 -36.02 14.18 4.72
N ILE A 286 -35.83 12.89 4.41
CA ILE A 286 -35.41 11.86 5.37
C ILE A 286 -34.03 11.35 4.96
N SER A 287 -33.08 11.35 5.91
CA SER A 287 -31.73 10.79 5.71
C SER A 287 -31.82 9.27 5.49
N TYR A 288 -30.85 8.69 4.79
CA TYR A 288 -30.87 7.23 4.54
C TYR A 288 -30.89 6.41 5.85
N SER A 289 -30.20 6.86 6.91
CA SER A 289 -30.23 6.21 8.23
C SER A 289 -31.61 6.20 8.88
N ASP A 290 -32.46 7.19 8.60
CA ASP A 290 -33.76 7.36 9.23
C ASP A 290 -34.91 6.76 8.42
N ILE A 291 -34.68 6.42 7.14
CA ILE A 291 -35.69 5.79 6.27
C ILE A 291 -36.39 4.59 6.91
N PRO A 292 -35.71 3.67 7.62
CA PRO A 292 -36.37 2.54 8.28
C PRO A 292 -37.46 2.91 9.29
N GLN A 293 -37.43 4.11 9.87
CA GLN A 293 -38.49 4.62 10.76
C GLN A 293 -39.81 4.86 10.01
N TYR A 294 -39.73 5.27 8.75
CA TYR A 294 -40.90 5.71 7.95
C TYR A 294 -41.26 4.71 6.85
N TYR A 295 -40.32 3.87 6.43
CA TYR A 295 -40.47 2.90 5.36
C TYR A 295 -39.98 1.51 5.78
N VAL A 296 -40.56 0.48 5.18
CA VAL A 296 -40.15 -0.93 5.31
C VAL A 296 -39.60 -1.39 3.97
N PHE A 297 -38.42 -2.00 3.99
CA PHE A 297 -37.85 -2.60 2.79
C PHE A 297 -38.52 -3.96 2.50
N ASP A 298 -39.25 -4.03 1.40
CA ASP A 298 -39.84 -5.27 0.91
C ASP A 298 -38.80 -6.04 0.10
N LYS A 299 -38.31 -7.15 0.67
CA LYS A 299 -37.29 -7.98 0.05
C LYS A 299 -37.76 -8.68 -1.23
N SER A 300 -39.07 -8.89 -1.39
CA SER A 300 -39.63 -9.57 -2.56
C SER A 300 -39.64 -8.65 -3.79
N THR A 301 -40.01 -7.39 -3.58
CA THR A 301 -40.05 -6.37 -4.65
C THR A 301 -38.79 -5.53 -4.70
N THR A 302 -37.86 -5.71 -3.75
CA THR A 302 -36.64 -4.92 -3.55
C THR A 302 -36.90 -3.42 -3.50
N ASN A 303 -38.00 -2.99 -2.89
CA ASN A 303 -38.42 -1.58 -2.83
C ASN A 303 -38.82 -1.17 -1.41
N TRP A 304 -38.74 0.12 -1.12
CA TRP A 304 -39.24 0.71 0.11
C TRP A 304 -40.75 0.97 0.03
N LYS A 305 -41.50 0.59 1.06
CA LYS A 305 -42.94 0.84 1.20
C LYS A 305 -43.22 1.63 2.47
N LYS A 306 -44.18 2.55 2.45
CA LYS A 306 -44.56 3.34 3.64
C LYS A 306 -44.93 2.42 4.80
N ARG A 307 -44.32 2.67 5.96
CA ARG A 307 -44.57 1.93 7.20
C ARG A 307 -45.89 2.39 7.80
N GLN A 308 -46.72 1.42 8.16
CA GLN A 308 -48.06 1.70 8.70
C GLN A 308 -48.07 1.87 10.23
N ARG A 309 -47.16 1.21 10.97
CA ARG A 309 -47.12 1.21 12.45
C ARG A 309 -45.70 1.04 13.00
N GLY A 310 -45.48 1.50 14.24
CA GLY A 310 -44.28 1.20 15.05
C GLY A 310 -43.00 1.95 14.68
N GLY A 311 -43.07 2.97 13.83
CA GLY A 311 -41.88 3.68 13.31
C GLY A 311 -40.98 4.29 14.38
N LYS A 312 -41.56 4.85 15.45
CA LYS A 312 -40.84 5.49 16.56
C LYS A 312 -39.88 4.55 17.31
N ASN A 313 -40.06 3.23 17.19
CA ASN A 313 -39.25 2.23 17.87
C ASN A 313 -38.25 1.52 16.93
N VAL A 314 -38.11 2.01 15.68
CA VAL A 314 -37.23 1.38 14.68
C VAL A 314 -35.99 2.24 14.49
N ILE A 315 -34.81 1.64 14.65
CA ILE A 315 -33.53 2.31 14.44
C ILE A 315 -32.88 1.72 13.18
N GLY A 316 -32.57 2.58 12.20
CA GLY A 316 -31.82 2.18 11.02
C GLY A 316 -30.34 1.95 11.38
N ARG A 317 -29.76 0.88 10.83
CA ARG A 317 -28.33 0.58 11.01
C ARG A 317 -27.63 0.67 9.67
N LEU A 318 -26.62 1.53 9.59
CA LEU A 318 -25.63 1.46 8.52
C LEU A 318 -24.55 0.43 8.89
N PRO A 319 -24.01 -0.31 7.91
CA PRO A 319 -22.85 -1.16 8.14
C PRO A 319 -21.70 -0.35 8.77
N VAL A 320 -20.95 -1.00 9.66
CA VAL A 320 -19.69 -0.46 10.15
C VAL A 320 -18.70 -0.52 8.98
N VAL A 321 -18.08 0.60 8.67
CA VAL A 321 -17.09 0.71 7.61
C VAL A 321 -15.78 1.14 8.25
N SER A 322 -14.70 0.41 7.96
CA SER A 322 -13.36 0.76 8.42
C SER A 322 -12.92 2.07 7.79
N ILE A 323 -12.25 2.93 8.56
CA ILE A 323 -11.59 4.15 8.04
C ILE A 323 -10.56 3.84 6.94
N LEU A 324 -10.04 2.60 6.91
CA LEU A 324 -9.11 2.13 5.88
C LEU A 324 -9.81 1.86 4.53
N ASP A 325 -11.14 1.70 4.51
CA ASP A 325 -11.97 1.64 3.30
C ASP A 325 -12.51 3.05 3.02
N SER A 326 -11.60 3.95 2.62
CA SER A 326 -11.77 5.41 2.65
C SER A 326 -13.06 5.89 1.97
N GLU A 327 -13.28 5.53 0.71
CA GLU A 327 -14.44 6.03 -0.05
C GLU A 327 -15.77 5.49 0.48
N ARG A 328 -15.81 4.25 0.99
CA ARG A 328 -17.02 3.73 1.65
C ARG A 328 -17.25 4.39 3.01
N TYR A 329 -16.18 4.73 3.74
CA TYR A 329 -16.26 5.44 5.00
C TYR A 329 -16.84 6.85 4.80
N TYR A 330 -16.34 7.60 3.81
CA TYR A 330 -16.87 8.93 3.49
C TYR A 330 -18.27 8.89 2.88
N LEU A 331 -18.60 7.88 2.06
CA LEU A 331 -19.97 7.64 1.63
C LEU A 331 -20.91 7.43 2.83
N ARG A 332 -20.51 6.62 3.82
CA ARG A 332 -21.28 6.42 5.05
C ARG A 332 -21.50 7.74 5.80
N MET A 333 -20.48 8.58 5.91
CA MET A 333 -20.59 9.92 6.53
C MET A 333 -21.63 10.79 5.81
N LEU A 334 -21.61 10.81 4.48
CA LEU A 334 -22.59 11.57 3.69
C LEU A 334 -24.01 11.00 3.84
N LEU A 335 -24.18 9.67 3.87
CA LEU A 335 -25.49 9.03 4.04
C LEU A 335 -26.15 9.31 5.39
N LEU A 336 -25.36 9.66 6.41
CA LEU A 336 -25.85 10.07 7.72
C LEU A 336 -26.37 11.51 7.75
N ARG A 337 -25.98 12.35 6.79
CA ARG A 337 -26.25 13.81 6.81
C ARG A 337 -27.07 14.30 5.63
N LYS A 338 -26.89 13.73 4.44
CA LYS A 338 -27.65 14.07 3.23
C LYS A 338 -28.99 13.33 3.18
N SER A 339 -30.03 14.07 2.83
CA SER A 339 -31.36 13.54 2.51
C SER A 339 -31.66 13.74 1.01
N GLY A 340 -32.61 12.96 0.49
CA GLY A 340 -33.18 13.20 -0.84
C GLY A 340 -32.33 12.88 -2.06
N ALA A 341 -31.12 12.34 -1.88
CA ALA A 341 -30.28 11.92 -3.00
C ALA A 341 -31.00 10.87 -3.88
N ILE A 342 -31.00 11.07 -5.20
CA ILE A 342 -31.59 10.14 -6.17
C ILE A 342 -30.54 9.34 -6.96
N SER A 343 -29.26 9.53 -6.63
CA SER A 343 -28.14 8.81 -7.24
C SER A 343 -26.89 8.92 -6.37
N PHE A 344 -25.83 8.17 -6.70
CA PHE A 344 -24.51 8.40 -6.11
C PHE A 344 -23.93 9.76 -6.54
N ASP A 345 -24.30 10.24 -7.73
CA ASP A 345 -23.90 11.54 -8.26
C ASP A 345 -24.42 12.70 -7.40
N ASP A 346 -25.66 12.57 -6.95
CA ASP A 346 -26.28 13.51 -6.01
C ASP A 346 -25.57 13.52 -4.65
N ILE A 347 -25.11 12.35 -4.20
CA ILE A 347 -24.30 12.24 -2.98
C ILE A 347 -22.97 12.96 -3.17
N LEU A 348 -22.34 12.83 -4.34
CA LEU A 348 -21.10 13.54 -4.69
C LEU A 348 -21.29 15.04 -4.94
N THR A 349 -22.51 15.49 -5.22
CA THR A 349 -22.77 16.90 -5.59
C THR A 349 -23.03 17.76 -4.36
N VAL A 350 -22.16 18.72 -4.07
CA VAL A 350 -22.30 19.65 -2.94
C VAL A 350 -22.34 21.08 -3.48
N ASN A 351 -23.31 21.89 -3.03
CA ASN A 351 -23.51 23.26 -3.51
C ASN A 351 -23.62 23.41 -5.05
N GLY A 352 -24.18 22.39 -5.72
CA GLY A 352 -24.32 22.35 -7.18
C GLY A 352 -23.04 21.95 -7.94
N LEU A 353 -21.94 21.67 -7.25
CA LEU A 353 -20.69 21.20 -7.83
C LEU A 353 -20.52 19.71 -7.57
N ARG A 354 -20.26 18.95 -8.63
CA ARG A 354 -20.01 17.51 -8.56
C ARG A 354 -18.57 17.24 -8.15
N CYS A 355 -18.37 16.65 -6.97
CA CYS A 355 -17.05 16.22 -6.50
C CYS A 355 -16.58 14.93 -7.18
N ILE A 356 -15.27 14.70 -7.17
CA ILE A 356 -14.63 13.52 -7.79
C ILE A 356 -14.70 12.31 -6.84
N THR A 357 -14.60 12.55 -5.53
CA THR A 357 -14.60 11.51 -4.49
C THR A 357 -15.58 11.84 -3.36
N PHE A 358 -16.02 10.83 -2.60
CA PHE A 358 -16.84 11.04 -1.41
C PHE A 358 -16.07 11.77 -0.31
N GLN A 359 -14.75 11.57 -0.23
CA GLN A 359 -13.90 12.36 0.65
C GLN A 359 -13.98 13.86 0.32
N GLN A 360 -13.81 14.22 -0.95
CA GLN A 360 -13.90 15.61 -1.39
C GLN A 360 -15.31 16.17 -1.14
N ALA A 361 -16.36 15.39 -1.40
CA ALA A 361 -17.73 15.78 -1.08
C ALA A 361 -17.91 16.04 0.43
N CYS A 362 -17.34 15.23 1.31
CA CYS A 362 -17.33 15.48 2.76
C CYS A 362 -16.60 16.79 3.11
N GLN A 363 -15.47 17.10 2.47
CA GLN A 363 -14.71 18.34 2.70
C GLN A 363 -15.53 19.57 2.29
N GLU A 364 -16.11 19.56 1.09
CA GLU A 364 -16.95 20.64 0.58
C GLU A 364 -18.27 20.80 1.36
N TYR A 365 -18.80 19.69 1.89
CA TYR A 365 -19.97 19.71 2.77
C TYR A 365 -19.64 20.22 4.18
N GLY A 366 -18.35 20.46 4.48
CA GLY A 366 -17.90 20.94 5.79
C GLY A 366 -17.82 19.87 6.87
N LEU A 367 -17.84 18.58 6.51
CA LEU A 367 -17.73 17.47 7.47
C LEU A 367 -16.29 17.17 7.92
N LEU A 368 -15.29 17.78 7.27
CA LEU A 368 -13.86 17.49 7.47
C LEU A 368 -13.01 18.75 7.71
N ARG A 369 -13.63 19.88 8.06
CA ARG A 369 -12.90 21.13 8.37
C ARG A 369 -12.96 21.41 9.88
N GLY A 370 -11.79 21.68 10.48
CA GLY A 370 -11.64 21.98 11.90
C GLY A 370 -11.83 20.77 12.82
N ASP A 371 -11.77 21.03 14.12
CA ASP A 371 -11.77 19.97 15.14
C ASP A 371 -13.15 19.44 15.52
N GLN A 372 -14.23 19.94 14.91
CA GLN A 372 -15.61 19.61 15.30
C GLN A 372 -15.88 18.10 15.31
N GLN A 373 -15.32 17.36 14.36
CA GLN A 373 -15.44 15.90 14.30
C GLN A 373 -14.84 15.19 15.52
N TRP A 374 -13.78 15.76 16.10
CA TRP A 374 -13.14 15.28 17.32
C TRP A 374 -13.96 15.63 18.55
N HIS A 375 -14.52 16.83 18.60
CA HIS A 375 -15.46 17.20 19.66
C HIS A 375 -16.71 16.32 19.64
N ASP A 376 -17.30 16.07 18.48
CA ASP A 376 -18.46 15.20 18.32
C ASP A 376 -18.16 13.76 18.78
N ALA A 377 -16.99 13.23 18.40
CA ALA A 377 -16.57 11.88 18.79
C ALA A 377 -16.37 11.75 20.32
N LEU A 378 -15.73 12.73 20.95
CA LEU A 378 -15.53 12.75 22.41
C LEU A 378 -16.85 12.94 23.16
N ASN A 379 -17.72 13.84 22.69
CA ASN A 379 -19.05 14.05 23.25
C ASN A 379 -19.94 12.79 23.16
N GLU A 380 -19.91 12.09 22.03
CA GLU A 380 -20.66 10.84 21.86
C GLU A 380 -20.11 9.76 22.81
N ALA A 381 -18.79 9.56 22.81
CA ALA A 381 -18.14 8.58 23.69
C ALA A 381 -18.41 8.88 25.18
N ALA A 382 -18.46 10.16 25.57
CA ALA A 382 -18.66 10.57 26.95
C ALA A 382 -20.00 10.10 27.54
N GLN A 383 -20.99 9.77 26.70
CA GLN A 383 -22.29 9.30 27.15
C GLN A 383 -22.26 7.83 27.64
N PHE A 384 -21.27 7.04 27.26
CA PHE A 384 -21.27 5.59 27.52
C PHE A 384 -19.91 4.96 27.84
N GLN A 385 -18.80 5.69 27.68
CA GLN A 385 -17.45 5.21 27.98
C GLN A 385 -17.00 5.66 29.37
N SER A 386 -16.15 4.86 30.02
CA SER A 386 -15.50 5.27 31.28
C SER A 386 -14.44 6.37 31.04
N PRO A 387 -14.12 7.21 32.05
CA PRO A 387 -13.09 8.25 31.92
C PRO A 387 -11.74 7.76 31.38
N ARG A 388 -11.30 6.56 31.77
CA ARG A 388 -10.08 5.94 31.22
C ARG A 388 -10.21 5.59 29.73
N GLN A 389 -11.34 5.03 29.31
CA GLN A 389 -11.59 4.75 27.88
C GLN A 389 -11.71 6.02 27.06
N LEU A 390 -12.27 7.09 27.64
CA LEU A 390 -12.28 8.43 27.04
C LEU A 390 -10.86 8.99 26.89
N ARG A 391 -9.99 8.82 27.90
CA ARG A 391 -8.57 9.21 27.79
C ARG A 391 -7.82 8.39 26.74
N MET A 392 -8.14 7.11 26.57
CA MET A 392 -7.60 6.30 25.46
C MET A 392 -8.05 6.84 24.09
N LEU A 393 -9.33 7.18 23.94
CA LEU A 393 -9.84 7.79 22.71
C LEU A 393 -9.21 9.17 22.45
N PHE A 394 -9.09 10.00 23.49
CA PHE A 394 -8.43 11.30 23.41
C PHE A 394 -6.97 11.17 23.01
N ALA A 395 -6.22 10.23 23.60
CA ALA A 395 -4.84 9.93 23.22
C ALA A 395 -4.74 9.43 21.77
N MET A 396 -5.68 8.59 21.31
CA MET A 396 -5.74 8.18 19.91
C MET A 396 -6.04 9.36 18.97
N ILE A 397 -6.95 10.26 19.34
CA ILE A 397 -7.24 11.47 18.57
C ILE A 397 -6.02 12.39 18.52
N CYS A 398 -5.29 12.57 19.62
CA CYS A 398 -4.07 13.40 19.63
C CYS A 398 -2.90 12.76 18.87
N GLY A 399 -2.77 11.43 18.91
CA GLY A 399 -1.67 10.70 18.28
C GLY A 399 -1.90 10.40 16.79
N PHE A 400 -3.16 10.25 16.37
CA PHE A 400 -3.52 9.82 15.01
C PHE A 400 -4.51 10.75 14.29
N GLY A 401 -5.15 11.68 14.99
CA GLY A 401 -6.04 12.68 14.40
C GLY A 401 -5.29 13.95 14.00
N GLU A 402 -5.70 14.55 12.89
CA GLU A 402 -5.28 15.90 12.48
C GLU A 402 -6.07 16.92 13.31
N VAL A 403 -5.72 17.07 14.60
CA VAL A 403 -6.31 18.06 15.51
C VAL A 403 -5.58 19.41 15.32
N GLU A 404 -6.31 20.47 15.02
CA GLU A 404 -5.77 21.81 14.82
C GLU A 404 -5.42 22.50 16.17
N ASP A 405 -6.26 22.34 17.19
CA ASP A 405 -6.16 22.96 18.52
C ASP A 405 -6.39 21.93 19.65
N VAL A 406 -5.35 21.13 19.93
CA VAL A 406 -5.35 20.17 21.05
C VAL A 406 -5.63 20.85 22.42
N PRO A 407 -5.09 22.05 22.72
CA PRO A 407 -5.46 22.78 23.93
C PRO A 407 -6.97 23.04 24.07
N ASP A 408 -7.65 23.52 23.03
CA ASP A 408 -9.10 23.74 23.07
C ASP A 408 -9.86 22.41 23.24
N LEU A 409 -9.45 21.37 22.50
CA LEU A 409 -10.02 20.03 22.63
C LEU A 409 -9.88 19.47 24.06
N TRP A 410 -8.74 19.69 24.71
CA TRP A 410 -8.57 19.34 26.12
C TRP A 410 -9.53 20.15 27.00
N VAL A 411 -9.53 21.48 26.89
CA VAL A 411 -10.32 22.36 27.75
C VAL A 411 -11.81 22.03 27.68
N GLN A 412 -12.34 21.77 26.48
CA GLN A 412 -13.75 21.46 26.30
C GLN A 412 -14.17 20.09 26.85
N HIS A 413 -13.25 19.12 26.92
CA HIS A 413 -13.56 17.73 27.32
C HIS A 413 -12.94 17.31 28.65
N GLN A 414 -12.16 18.20 29.28
CA GLN A 414 -11.38 17.93 30.50
C GLN A 414 -12.24 17.33 31.62
N VAL A 415 -13.45 17.86 31.84
CA VAL A 415 -14.34 17.41 32.93
C VAL A 415 -14.64 15.92 32.82
N SER A 416 -15.03 15.45 31.64
CA SER A 416 -15.31 14.03 31.37
C SER A 416 -14.05 13.17 31.37
N LEU A 417 -12.92 13.74 30.93
CA LEU A 417 -11.63 13.06 30.89
C LEU A 417 -11.01 12.86 32.27
N CYS A 418 -11.30 13.70 33.26
CA CYS A 418 -10.70 13.61 34.60
C CYS A 418 -11.66 13.21 35.71
N GLU A 419 -12.93 12.89 35.40
CA GLU A 419 -13.98 12.64 36.39
C GLU A 419 -13.58 11.61 37.49
N ASP A 420 -12.98 10.49 37.09
CA ASP A 420 -12.52 9.44 38.02
C ASP A 420 -11.39 9.91 38.94
N PHE A 421 -10.47 10.71 38.43
CA PHE A 421 -9.36 11.27 39.20
C PHE A 421 -9.79 12.46 40.07
N VAL A 422 -10.74 13.26 39.64
CA VAL A 422 -11.36 14.31 40.47
C VAL A 422 -12.09 13.66 41.64
N HIS A 423 -12.88 12.62 41.38
CA HIS A 423 -13.57 11.87 42.43
C HIS A 423 -12.59 11.19 43.41
N ARG A 424 -11.45 10.67 42.92
CA ARG A 424 -10.47 9.97 43.77
C ARG A 424 -9.56 10.92 44.54
N TYR A 425 -9.26 12.09 43.99
CA TYR A 425 -8.29 13.03 44.54
C TYR A 425 -8.96 14.38 44.80
N SER A 426 -8.90 15.32 43.87
CA SER A 426 -9.52 16.64 43.98
C SER A 426 -9.70 17.29 42.61
N GLU A 427 -10.52 18.34 42.51
CA GLU A 427 -10.64 19.15 41.29
C GLU A 427 -9.33 19.81 40.87
N GLN A 428 -8.44 20.11 41.82
CA GLN A 428 -7.15 20.76 41.54
C GLN A 428 -6.13 19.77 40.98
N THR A 429 -6.12 18.53 41.48
CA THR A 429 -5.11 17.51 41.11
C THR A 429 -5.60 16.51 40.07
N GLY A 430 -6.90 16.30 39.95
CA GLY A 430 -7.51 15.36 39.00
C GLY A 430 -7.10 15.58 37.54
N PRO A 431 -7.11 16.82 37.01
CA PRO A 431 -6.65 17.11 35.66
C PRO A 431 -5.18 16.74 35.41
N HIS A 432 -4.31 16.90 36.41
CA HIS A 432 -2.90 16.58 36.30
C HIS A 432 -2.67 15.07 36.18
N TYR A 433 -3.41 14.26 36.96
CA TYR A 433 -3.37 12.81 36.84
C TYR A 433 -3.95 12.31 35.51
N ALA A 434 -5.00 12.96 35.01
CA ALA A 434 -5.56 12.64 33.70
C ALA A 434 -4.55 12.92 32.56
N LEU A 435 -3.84 14.04 32.61
CA LEU A 435 -2.78 14.35 31.64
C LEU A 435 -1.61 13.37 31.71
N ALA A 436 -1.19 12.96 32.91
CA ALA A 436 -0.13 11.96 33.08
C ALA A 436 -0.53 10.57 32.52
N ASP A 437 -1.78 10.15 32.72
CA ASP A 437 -2.32 8.90 32.15
C ASP A 437 -2.40 8.98 30.62
N ILE A 438 -2.78 10.15 30.06
CA ILE A 438 -2.76 10.40 28.61
C ILE A 438 -1.34 10.35 28.05
N GLU A 439 -0.35 10.93 28.74
CA GLU A 439 1.05 10.89 28.33
C GLU A 439 1.59 9.45 28.28
N GLU A 440 1.30 8.63 29.30
CA GLU A 440 1.66 7.22 29.32
C GLU A 440 1.02 6.47 28.13
N LEU A 441 -0.26 6.71 27.86
CA LEU A 441 -0.95 6.13 26.71
C LEU A 441 -0.30 6.54 25.39
N LEU A 442 0.03 7.81 25.19
CA LEU A 442 0.69 8.30 23.98
C LEU A 442 2.08 7.67 23.78
N THR A 443 2.85 7.48 24.85
CA THR A 443 4.15 6.79 24.76
C THR A 443 4.04 5.30 24.42
N SER A 444 2.92 4.65 24.76
CA SER A 444 2.69 3.24 24.43
C SER A 444 2.33 2.98 22.96
N TYR A 445 1.99 4.03 22.20
CA TYR A 445 1.61 3.97 20.78
C TYR A 445 2.74 4.36 19.81
N ASN A 446 3.89 4.83 20.32
CA ASN A 446 5.13 5.03 19.56
C ASN A 446 6.02 3.79 19.62
#